data_AF-A0A1E4HYE2-F1
#
_entry.id   AF-A0A1E4HYE2-F1
#
_cell.length_a   1.000
_cell.length_b   1.000
_cell.length_c   1.000
_cell.angle_alpha   90.00
_cell.angle_beta   90.00
_cell.angle_gamma   90.00
#
_symmetry.space_group_name_H-M   'P 1'
#
loop_
_entity.id
_entity.type
_entity.pdbx_description
1 polymer ?
#
loop_
_entity_poly.entity_id
_entity_poly.type
_entity_poly.pdbx_seq_one_letter_code
_entity_poly.pdbx_strand_id
1 'polypeptide(L)'
;MSDRRLVILRHAKSDWSTDAPDHSRPLNVRGRRDGPEAGRWLRMNVGTPDAVVCSSSARTRQTWELASAALREPPEPEFTDDVYDASAAELFELVRDLPDSAACVLLIGHNPGIEDLTTLLAGEYVRMTTSAVAVLTWPGSWSDVGLHPATLEAHAVPRG
;
A
#
# COMPACT_ATOMS: atom_id res chain seq x y z
N MET A 1 -6.94 -20.28 13.20
CA MET A 1 -7.27 -19.48 12.00
C MET A 1 -6.01 -18.71 11.65
N SER A 2 -5.69 -18.56 10.36
CA SER A 2 -4.55 -17.71 9.97
C SER A 2 -4.99 -16.26 10.06
N ASP A 3 -4.11 -15.38 10.49
CA ASP A 3 -4.38 -13.94 10.47
C ASP A 3 -4.22 -13.41 9.02
N ARG A 4 -5.00 -12.39 8.67
CA ARG A 4 -4.81 -11.56 7.48
C ARG A 4 -3.94 -10.38 7.83
N ARG A 5 -3.02 -10.06 6.92
CA ARG A 5 -2.12 -8.91 7.02
C ARG A 5 -2.28 -8.01 5.81
N LEU A 6 -2.86 -6.84 6.02
CA LEU A 6 -2.91 -5.77 5.03
C LEU A 6 -1.74 -4.83 5.25
N VAL A 7 -0.88 -4.72 4.24
CA VAL A 7 0.17 -3.70 4.20
C VAL A 7 -0.30 -2.59 3.28
N ILE A 8 -0.36 -1.36 3.78
CA ILE A 8 -0.76 -0.20 3.00
C ILE A 8 0.47 0.67 2.77
N LEU A 9 0.79 0.95 1.51
CA LEU A 9 1.89 1.84 1.13
C LEU A 9 1.34 3.02 0.32
N ARG A 10 1.56 4.24 0.82
CA ARG A 10 1.36 5.41 -0.03
C ARG A 10 2.48 5.50 -1.05
N HIS A 11 2.13 5.80 -2.31
CA HIS A 11 3.13 6.07 -3.33
C HIS A 11 4.23 7.06 -2.88
N ALA A 12 5.45 6.86 -3.40
CA ALA A 12 6.56 7.77 -3.16
C ALA A 12 6.34 9.13 -3.84
N LYS A 13 7.14 10.14 -3.50
CA LYS A 13 6.84 11.52 -3.91
C LYS A 13 6.83 11.71 -5.44
N SER A 14 5.73 12.23 -5.98
CA SER A 14 5.55 12.51 -7.42
C SER A 14 6.17 13.84 -7.86
N ASP A 15 6.35 14.00 -9.17
CA ASP A 15 6.93 15.20 -9.80
C ASP A 15 5.90 16.15 -10.37
N TRP A 16 5.69 17.29 -9.70
CA TRP A 16 4.74 18.32 -10.13
C TRP A 16 5.33 19.31 -11.16
N SER A 17 6.61 19.16 -11.53
CA SER A 17 7.26 20.04 -12.51
C SER A 17 7.05 19.60 -13.96
N THR A 18 6.40 18.45 -14.18
CA THR A 18 6.14 17.89 -15.51
C THR A 18 4.76 18.29 -16.02
N ASP A 19 4.62 18.49 -17.34
CA ASP A 19 3.32 18.69 -18.01
C ASP A 19 2.51 17.39 -18.20
N ALA A 20 2.94 16.28 -17.61
CA ALA A 20 2.25 15.01 -17.71
C ALA A 20 0.86 15.07 -17.03
N PRO A 21 -0.18 14.43 -17.60
CA PRO A 21 -1.46 14.25 -16.92
C PRO A 21 -1.27 13.58 -15.54
N ASP A 22 -2.17 13.86 -14.58
CA ASP A 22 -2.01 13.40 -13.19
C ASP A 22 -1.68 11.90 -13.09
N HIS A 23 -2.45 11.07 -13.79
CA HIS A 23 -2.29 9.62 -13.81
C HIS A 23 -0.90 9.19 -14.31
N SER A 24 -0.37 9.89 -15.30
CA SER A 24 0.95 9.63 -15.90
C SER A 24 2.10 10.36 -15.18
N ARG A 25 1.83 11.13 -14.13
CA ARG A 25 2.85 11.89 -13.39
C ARG A 25 3.87 10.94 -12.74
N PRO A 26 5.16 11.09 -13.03
CA PRO A 26 6.20 10.20 -12.51
C PRO A 26 6.59 10.53 -11.07
N LEU A 27 7.45 9.71 -10.48
CA LEU A 27 8.20 10.03 -9.28
C LEU A 27 9.26 11.10 -9.53
N ASN A 28 9.40 12.02 -8.58
CA ASN A 28 10.51 12.98 -8.57
C ASN A 28 11.79 12.35 -8.01
N VAL A 29 12.89 13.10 -7.98
CA VAL A 29 14.20 12.66 -7.46
C VAL A 29 14.10 12.10 -6.05
N ARG A 30 13.34 12.74 -5.15
CA ARG A 30 13.14 12.25 -3.78
C ARG A 30 12.31 10.97 -3.77
N GLY A 31 11.25 10.88 -4.57
CA GLY A 31 10.42 9.67 -4.66
C GLY A 31 11.22 8.46 -5.15
N ARG A 32 12.12 8.67 -6.12
CA ARG A 32 13.02 7.63 -6.63
C ARG A 32 14.03 7.14 -5.58
N ARG A 33 14.41 8.00 -4.63
CA ARG A 33 15.27 7.64 -3.50
C ARG A 33 14.51 6.93 -2.38
N ASP A 34 13.28 7.36 -2.09
CA ASP A 34 12.47 6.81 -1.00
C ASP A 34 11.87 5.44 -1.37
N GLY A 35 11.56 5.17 -2.64
CA GLY A 35 10.99 3.89 -3.11
C GLY A 35 11.78 2.64 -2.72
N PRO A 36 13.11 2.58 -2.94
CA PRO A 36 13.94 1.46 -2.51
C PRO A 36 13.96 1.25 -0.98
N GLU A 37 13.85 2.33 -0.19
CA GLU A 37 13.79 2.22 1.27
C GLU A 37 12.48 1.61 1.75
N ALA A 38 11.36 1.88 1.06
CA ALA A 38 10.11 1.17 1.32
C ALA A 38 10.29 -0.34 1.12
N GLY A 39 10.94 -0.76 0.03
CA GLY A 39 11.26 -2.16 -0.24
C GLY A 39 12.16 -2.80 0.81
N ARG A 40 13.24 -2.11 1.21
CA ARG A 40 14.13 -2.58 2.29
C ARG A 40 13.38 -2.73 3.61
N TRP A 41 12.52 -1.77 3.94
CA TRP A 41 11.71 -1.84 5.14
C TRP A 41 10.73 -3.01 5.10
N LEU A 42 10.04 -3.23 3.97
CA LEU A 42 9.15 -4.37 3.77
C LEU A 42 9.89 -5.69 3.99
N ARG A 43 11.06 -5.87 3.35
CA ARG A 43 11.87 -7.09 3.54
C ARG A 43 12.18 -7.38 5.01
N MET A 44 12.52 -6.34 5.78
CA MET A 44 12.99 -6.50 7.16
C MET A 44 11.85 -6.69 8.17
N ASN A 45 10.68 -6.13 7.92
CA ASN A 45 9.59 -6.08 8.91
C ASN A 45 8.37 -6.93 8.52
N VAL A 46 8.19 -7.24 7.23
CA VAL A 46 7.05 -7.99 6.71
C VAL A 46 7.50 -9.25 5.97
N GLY A 47 8.52 -9.14 5.12
CA GLY A 47 8.87 -10.15 4.12
C GLY A 47 8.33 -9.81 2.73
N THR A 48 8.28 -10.81 1.85
CA THR A 48 7.63 -10.68 0.53
C THR A 48 6.12 -10.89 0.69
N PRO A 49 5.24 -9.97 0.24
CA PRO A 49 3.79 -10.17 0.25
C PRO A 49 3.37 -11.33 -0.66
N ASP A 50 2.23 -11.96 -0.37
CA ASP A 50 1.66 -13.01 -1.21
C ASP A 50 1.03 -12.43 -2.49
N ALA A 51 0.45 -11.23 -2.38
CA ALA A 51 -0.11 -10.49 -3.51
C ALA A 51 0.08 -8.99 -3.35
N VAL A 52 0.03 -8.27 -4.48
CA VAL A 52 0.18 -6.82 -4.55
C VAL A 52 -0.96 -6.26 -5.40
N VAL A 53 -1.77 -5.37 -4.82
CA VAL A 53 -2.76 -4.58 -5.54
C VAL A 53 -2.26 -3.15 -5.58
N CYS A 54 -2.08 -2.61 -6.78
CA CYS A 54 -1.43 -1.33 -6.98
C CYS A 54 -2.27 -0.47 -7.92
N SER A 55 -2.47 0.79 -7.57
CA SER A 55 -3.07 1.73 -8.52
C SER A 55 -2.28 1.74 -9.83
N SER A 56 -3.00 1.83 -10.93
CA SER A 56 -2.48 1.89 -12.29
C SER A 56 -1.68 3.16 -12.62
N SER A 57 -1.61 4.16 -11.74
CA SER A 57 -0.89 5.41 -12.00
C SER A 57 0.63 5.21 -12.12
N ALA A 58 1.31 6.05 -12.89
CA ALA A 58 2.75 5.93 -13.12
C ALA A 58 3.56 5.99 -11.80
N ARG A 59 3.20 6.88 -10.88
CA ARG A 59 3.87 7.04 -9.57
C ARG A 59 3.73 5.81 -8.66
N THR A 60 2.59 5.13 -8.67
CA THR A 60 2.38 3.91 -7.85
C THR A 60 3.13 2.72 -8.47
N ARG A 61 3.05 2.56 -9.80
CA ARG A 61 3.84 1.56 -10.53
C ARG A 61 5.34 1.70 -10.29
N GLN A 62 5.88 2.92 -10.43
CA GLN A 62 7.29 3.19 -10.17
C GLN A 62 7.67 3.00 -8.69
N THR A 63 6.76 3.27 -7.75
CA THR A 63 6.99 2.99 -6.33
C THR A 63 7.16 1.49 -6.11
N TRP A 64 6.28 0.67 -6.70
CA TRP A 64 6.38 -0.79 -6.64
C TRP A 64 7.64 -1.32 -7.31
N GLU A 65 7.97 -0.85 -8.51
CA GLU A 65 9.18 -1.25 -9.24
C GLU A 65 10.44 -1.05 -8.38
N LEU A 66 10.55 0.10 -7.71
CA LEU A 66 11.68 0.41 -6.84
C LEU A 66 11.68 -0.41 -5.55
N ALA A 67 10.51 -0.63 -4.94
CA ALA A 67 10.39 -1.38 -3.69
C ALA A 67 10.64 -2.89 -3.88
N SER A 68 10.07 -3.46 -4.94
CA SER A 68 10.16 -4.89 -5.26
C SER A 68 11.58 -5.37 -5.52
N ALA A 69 12.47 -4.49 -6.00
CA ALA A 69 13.89 -4.79 -6.18
C ALA A 69 14.63 -5.22 -4.90
N ALA A 70 14.09 -4.89 -3.72
CA ALA A 70 14.65 -5.31 -2.44
C ALA A 70 14.07 -6.64 -1.92
N LEU A 71 12.98 -7.13 -2.50
CA LEU A 71 12.25 -8.33 -2.08
C LEU A 71 12.79 -9.57 -2.81
N ARG A 72 12.62 -10.73 -2.16
CA ARG A 72 12.93 -12.02 -2.79
C ARG A 72 11.68 -12.53 -3.50
N GLU A 73 11.80 -12.82 -4.79
CA GLU A 73 10.72 -13.40 -5.61
C GLU A 73 9.40 -12.60 -5.45
N PRO A 74 9.41 -11.27 -5.69
CA PRO A 74 8.21 -10.45 -5.54
C PRO A 74 7.10 -10.95 -6.49
N PRO A 75 5.82 -10.99 -6.05
CA PRO A 75 4.72 -11.39 -6.91
C PRO A 75 4.52 -10.36 -8.04
N GLU A 76 3.96 -10.82 -9.15
CA GLU A 76 3.47 -9.91 -10.18
C GLU A 76 2.34 -9.05 -9.60
N PRO A 77 2.40 -7.72 -9.74
CA PRO A 77 1.38 -6.83 -9.19
C PRO A 77 0.11 -6.85 -10.05
N GLU A 78 -1.03 -6.81 -9.40
CA GLU A 78 -2.29 -6.44 -10.04
C GLU A 78 -2.38 -4.92 -10.12
N PHE A 79 -2.32 -4.38 -11.33
CA PHE A 79 -2.51 -2.96 -11.57
C PHE A 79 -3.95 -2.66 -11.94
N THR A 80 -4.63 -1.85 -11.13
CA THR A 80 -6.05 -1.50 -11.35
C THR A 80 -6.32 0.01 -11.22
N ASP A 81 -7.31 0.48 -11.97
CA ASP A 81 -7.86 1.84 -11.83
C ASP A 81 -8.70 1.98 -10.55
N ASP A 82 -9.18 0.86 -9.97
CA ASP A 82 -10.05 0.86 -8.77
C ASP A 82 -9.36 1.38 -7.51
N VAL A 83 -8.03 1.52 -7.53
CA VAL A 83 -7.24 2.13 -6.43
C VAL A 83 -6.87 3.58 -6.76
N TYR A 84 -7.00 4.02 -8.02
CA TYR A 84 -6.69 5.38 -8.42
C TYR A 84 -7.81 6.33 -8.00
N ASP A 85 -7.49 7.31 -7.15
CA ASP A 85 -8.46 8.28 -6.61
C ASP A 85 -9.65 7.64 -5.84
N ALA A 86 -9.46 6.40 -5.36
CA ALA A 86 -10.47 5.68 -4.61
C ALA A 86 -10.67 6.26 -3.20
N SER A 87 -11.92 6.31 -2.77
CA SER A 87 -12.32 6.61 -1.41
C SER A 87 -11.98 5.47 -0.45
N ALA A 88 -12.01 5.73 0.86
CA ALA A 88 -11.84 4.68 1.86
C ALA A 88 -12.93 3.59 1.76
N ALA A 89 -14.15 3.95 1.36
CA ALA A 89 -15.24 2.98 1.20
C ALA A 89 -14.98 2.03 0.03
N GLU A 90 -14.54 2.55 -1.12
CA GLU A 90 -14.17 1.72 -2.28
C GLU A 90 -12.99 0.82 -1.98
N LEU A 91 -11.95 1.35 -1.31
CA LEU A 91 -10.81 0.54 -0.90
C LEU A 91 -11.17 -0.51 0.17
N PHE A 92 -12.14 -0.21 1.04
CA PHE A 92 -12.63 -1.17 2.03
C PHE A 92 -13.32 -2.36 1.36
N GLU A 93 -14.19 -2.12 0.38
CA GLU A 93 -14.83 -3.19 -0.40
C GLU A 93 -13.79 -3.97 -1.20
N LEU A 94 -12.80 -3.29 -1.81
CA LEU A 94 -11.68 -3.97 -2.48
C LEU A 94 -10.93 -4.90 -1.53
N VAL A 95 -10.62 -4.44 -0.30
CA VAL A 95 -9.96 -5.27 0.72
C VAL A 95 -10.83 -6.45 1.11
N ARG A 96 -12.15 -6.27 1.22
CA ARG A 96 -13.13 -7.31 1.57
C ARG A 96 -13.16 -8.44 0.54
N ASP A 97 -12.93 -8.11 -0.73
CA ASP A 97 -12.98 -9.03 -1.88
C ASP A 97 -11.64 -9.71 -2.19
N LEU A 98 -10.57 -9.43 -1.42
CA LEU A 98 -9.27 -10.06 -1.61
C LEU A 98 -9.34 -11.59 -1.42
N PRO A 99 -8.55 -12.36 -2.18
CA PRO A 99 -8.62 -13.82 -2.15
C PRO A 99 -8.02 -14.39 -0.86
N ASP A 100 -8.74 -15.30 -0.22
CA ASP A 100 -8.30 -15.97 1.01
C ASP A 100 -7.04 -16.84 0.85
N SER A 101 -6.59 -17.09 -0.39
CA SER A 101 -5.31 -17.74 -0.68
C SER A 101 -4.10 -16.85 -0.37
N ALA A 102 -4.27 -15.53 -0.29
CA ALA A 102 -3.24 -14.59 0.13
C ALA A 102 -3.41 -14.27 1.62
N ALA A 103 -2.38 -14.51 2.44
CA ALA A 103 -2.41 -14.14 3.86
C ALA A 103 -1.88 -12.71 4.08
N CYS A 104 -0.93 -12.27 3.25
CA CYS A 104 -0.35 -10.94 3.28
C CYS A 104 -0.54 -10.23 1.94
N VAL A 105 -1.26 -9.11 1.92
CA VAL A 105 -1.50 -8.31 0.71
C VAL A 105 -0.91 -6.92 0.89
N LEU A 106 -0.17 -6.45 -0.12
CA LEU A 106 0.30 -5.07 -0.22
C LEU A 106 -0.63 -4.24 -1.11
N LEU A 107 -1.26 -3.22 -0.55
CA LEU A 107 -2.06 -2.22 -1.26
C LEU A 107 -1.26 -0.93 -1.46
N ILE A 108 -1.07 -0.51 -2.71
CA ILE A 108 -0.32 0.71 -3.06
C ILE A 108 -1.25 1.75 -3.69
N GLY A 109 -1.50 2.85 -2.99
CA GLY A 109 -2.51 3.84 -3.38
C GLY A 109 -2.18 5.29 -3.06
N HIS A 110 -3.24 6.10 -2.95
CA HIS A 110 -3.19 7.57 -2.86
C HIS A 110 -3.95 8.08 -1.64
N ASN A 111 -3.52 9.24 -1.13
CA ASN A 111 -4.36 10.00 -0.21
C ASN A 111 -5.44 10.78 -0.97
N PRO A 112 -6.61 11.05 -0.36
CA PRO A 112 -6.91 10.75 1.06
C PRO A 112 -7.29 9.29 1.32
N GLY A 113 -7.75 8.55 0.31
CA GLY A 113 -8.35 7.21 0.45
C GLY A 113 -7.59 6.23 1.35
N ILE A 114 -6.29 6.05 1.14
CA ILE A 114 -5.50 5.11 1.96
C ILE A 114 -5.30 5.58 3.41
N GLU A 115 -5.23 6.90 3.66
CA GLU A 115 -5.08 7.45 5.01
C GLU A 115 -6.36 7.23 5.80
N ASP A 116 -7.48 7.52 5.16
CA ASP A 116 -8.81 7.34 5.70
C ASP A 116 -9.11 5.85 5.94
N LEU A 117 -8.76 4.96 5.00
CA LEU A 117 -8.87 3.51 5.17
C LEU A 117 -8.01 3.03 6.34
N THR A 118 -6.73 3.44 6.39
CA THR A 118 -5.81 3.01 7.46
C THR A 118 -6.35 3.44 8.82
N THR A 119 -6.82 4.69 8.92
CA THR A 119 -7.42 5.26 10.14
C THR A 119 -8.70 4.53 10.55
N LEU A 120 -9.59 4.25 9.58
CA LEU A 120 -10.82 3.50 9.80
C LEU A 120 -10.54 2.11 10.36
N LEU A 121 -9.60 1.38 9.74
CA LEU A 121 -9.29 0.00 10.14
C LEU A 121 -8.54 -0.06 11.47
N ALA A 122 -7.61 0.87 11.74
CA ALA A 122 -6.88 0.92 13.00
C ALA A 122 -7.74 1.35 14.19
N GLY A 123 -8.83 2.09 13.95
CA GLY A 123 -9.64 2.71 15.01
C GLY A 123 -8.98 3.93 15.66
N GLU A 124 -7.87 4.42 15.11
CA GLU A 124 -7.15 5.62 15.53
C GLU A 124 -6.54 6.35 14.32
N TYR A 125 -6.23 7.64 14.46
CA TYR A 125 -5.66 8.41 13.35
C TYR A 125 -4.25 7.93 12.97
N VAL A 126 -4.09 7.48 11.73
CA VAL A 126 -2.80 7.05 11.17
C VAL A 126 -2.46 7.89 9.94
N ARG A 127 -1.43 8.73 10.07
CA ARG A 127 -1.02 9.66 9.01
C ARG A 127 -0.20 8.97 7.91
N MET A 128 -0.68 8.99 6.67
CA MET A 128 -0.02 8.38 5.52
C MET A 128 0.66 9.43 4.62
N THR A 129 1.84 9.92 5.00
CA THR A 129 2.65 10.77 4.09
C THR A 129 3.22 9.97 2.90
N THR A 130 3.74 10.62 1.85
CA THR A 130 4.32 9.87 0.71
C THR A 130 5.40 8.89 1.18
N SER A 131 5.35 7.65 0.68
CA SER A 131 6.18 6.51 1.10
C SER A 131 5.91 5.99 2.53
N ALA A 132 4.85 6.44 3.21
CA ALA A 132 4.45 5.84 4.48
C ALA A 132 3.90 4.43 4.27
N VAL A 133 4.22 3.54 5.21
CA VAL A 133 3.78 2.15 5.27
C VAL A 133 3.05 1.91 6.58
N ALA A 134 1.89 1.28 6.53
CA ALA A 134 1.16 0.76 7.69
C ALA A 134 0.92 -0.75 7.53
N VAL A 135 0.98 -1.49 8.62
CA VAL A 135 0.72 -2.93 8.66
C VAL A 135 -0.42 -3.18 9.63
N LEU A 136 -1.54 -3.70 9.11
CA LEU A 136 -2.76 -3.98 9.84
C LEU A 136 -3.03 -5.48 9.84
N THR A 137 -3.40 -6.06 10.98
CA THR A 137 -3.75 -7.47 11.08
C THR A 137 -5.09 -7.72 11.77
N TRP A 138 -5.78 -8.77 11.33
CA TRP A 138 -6.98 -9.28 11.97
C TRP A 138 -7.12 -10.80 11.74
N PRO A 139 -7.78 -11.53 12.65
CA PRO A 139 -8.04 -12.96 12.46
C PRO A 139 -9.18 -13.18 11.45
N GLY A 140 -9.16 -14.31 10.75
CA GLY A 140 -10.28 -14.74 9.88
C GLY A 140 -9.97 -14.56 8.38
N SER A 141 -10.99 -14.20 7.61
CA SER A 141 -10.87 -13.96 6.17
C SER A 141 -10.73 -12.46 5.85
N TRP A 142 -10.47 -12.14 4.58
CA TRP A 142 -10.53 -10.76 4.11
C TRP A 142 -11.92 -10.14 4.28
N SER A 143 -12.98 -10.93 4.11
CA SER A 143 -14.36 -10.47 4.25
C SER A 143 -14.76 -10.08 5.68
N ASP A 144 -13.97 -10.49 6.68
CA ASP A 144 -14.16 -10.16 8.10
C ASP A 144 -13.59 -8.77 8.47
N VAL A 145 -12.98 -8.07 7.51
CA VAL A 145 -12.47 -6.70 7.70
C VAL A 145 -13.56 -5.78 8.28
N GLY A 146 -13.18 -4.98 9.28
CA GLY A 146 -14.08 -4.00 9.91
C GLY A 146 -15.09 -4.58 10.92
N LEU A 147 -15.16 -5.91 11.14
CA LEU A 147 -15.97 -6.47 12.24
C LEU A 147 -15.47 -6.00 13.61
N HIS A 148 -14.14 -5.86 13.73
CA HIS A 148 -13.44 -5.25 14.85
C HIS A 148 -12.30 -4.37 14.31
N PRO A 149 -11.81 -3.39 15.09
CA PRO A 149 -10.58 -2.67 14.73
C PRO A 149 -9.44 -3.67 14.50
N ALA A 150 -8.73 -3.48 13.39
CA ALA A 150 -7.51 -4.23 13.10
C ALA A 150 -6.38 -3.78 14.04
N THR A 151 -5.45 -4.69 14.31
CA THR A 151 -4.24 -4.36 15.07
C THR A 151 -3.26 -3.63 14.16
N LEU A 152 -2.84 -2.42 14.51
CA LEU A 152 -1.75 -1.71 13.85
C LEU A 152 -0.40 -2.28 14.34
N GLU A 153 0.15 -3.24 13.61
CA GLU A 153 1.44 -3.88 13.98
C GLU A 153 2.63 -2.95 13.77
N ALA A 154 2.58 -2.11 12.73
CA ALA A 154 3.65 -1.18 12.42
C ALA A 154 3.14 0.02 11.61
N HIS A 155 3.78 1.16 11.81
CA HIS A 155 3.64 2.34 10.97
C HIS A 155 5.03 3.01 10.83
N ALA A 156 5.45 3.24 9.59
CA ALA A 156 6.77 3.77 9.30
C ALA A 156 6.74 4.71 8.09
N VAL A 157 7.75 5.57 8.01
CA VAL A 157 8.02 6.36 6.81
C VAL A 157 9.48 6.12 6.42
N PRO A 158 9.78 5.04 5.68
CA PRO A 158 11.13 4.77 5.21
C PRO A 158 11.63 5.92 4.34
N ARG A 159 12.87 6.37 4.59
CA ARG A 159 13.51 7.49 3.89
C ARG A 159 14.96 7.16 3.62
N GLY A 160 15.42 7.53 2.43
CA GLY A 160 16.84 7.59 2.08
C GLY A 160 17.36 9.02 2.08
#